data_AF-A0A970N9I2-F1
#
_entry.id   AF-A0A970N9I2-F1
#
_cell.length_a   1.000
_cell.length_b   1.000
_cell.length_c   1.000
_cell.angle_alpha   90.00
_cell.angle_beta   90.00
_cell.angle_gamma   90.00
#
_symmetry.space_group_name_H-M   'P 1'
#
loop_
_entity.id
_entity.type
_entity.pdbx_description
1 polymer ?
#
loop_
_entity_poly.entity_id
_entity_poly.type
_entity_poly.pdbx_seq_one_letter_code
_entity_poly.pdbx_strand_id
1 'polypeptide(L)'
;MNEKDKKIVEIYTDGACSGNPGPGGWAAVLKYKGNRKEISGGIKATTNNRMELQAAIEGLAALKESCQVNLYSDSAYLINAFKQGWLDNWQRNGWKNAKKQPVENQDLWQQLLSLNRKHQISWHKVKGHSDDEENNRCDALAKAALEKYLN
;
A
#
# COMPACT_ATOMS: atom_id res chain seq x y z
N MET A 1 -15.05 5.44 -22.31
CA MET A 1 -15.61 4.83 -21.09
C MET A 1 -16.05 5.97 -20.18
N ASN A 2 -17.34 6.07 -19.89
CA ASN A 2 -17.88 7.10 -19.00
C ASN A 2 -17.36 6.87 -17.57
N GLU A 3 -16.93 7.92 -16.89
CA GLU A 3 -16.45 7.85 -15.50
C GLU A 3 -17.50 7.35 -14.50
N LYS A 4 -18.79 7.34 -14.89
CA LYS A 4 -19.92 6.97 -14.04
C LYS A 4 -20.11 5.46 -13.81
N ASP A 5 -19.42 4.57 -14.53
CA ASP A 5 -19.63 3.11 -14.46
C ASP A 5 -18.48 2.31 -13.83
N LYS A 6 -17.46 2.98 -13.29
CA LYS A 6 -16.32 2.27 -12.68
C LYS A 6 -16.75 1.54 -11.40
N LYS A 7 -16.29 0.29 -11.26
CA LYS A 7 -16.47 -0.47 -10.02
C LYS A 7 -15.80 0.27 -8.85
N ILE A 8 -16.53 0.44 -7.76
CA ILE A 8 -16.00 0.99 -6.50
C ILE A 8 -15.55 -0.18 -5.65
N VAL A 9 -14.25 -0.25 -5.37
CA VAL A 9 -13.60 -1.30 -4.57
C VAL A 9 -12.99 -0.69 -3.33
N GLU A 10 -13.18 -1.34 -2.19
CA GLU A 10 -12.49 -0.97 -0.95
C GLU A 10 -11.27 -1.87 -0.80
N ILE A 11 -10.14 -1.27 -0.44
CA ILE A 11 -8.89 -1.99 -0.22
C ILE A 11 -8.31 -1.54 1.12
N TYR A 12 -8.03 -2.49 1.99
CA TYR A 12 -7.32 -2.27 3.26
C TYR A 12 -5.93 -2.87 3.13
N THR A 13 -4.92 -2.19 3.68
CA THR A 13 -3.53 -2.60 3.49
C THR A 13 -2.72 -2.35 4.75
N ASP A 14 -1.85 -3.31 5.07
CA ASP A 14 -0.90 -3.18 6.17
C ASP A 14 0.42 -3.90 5.85
N GLY A 15 1.50 -3.46 6.51
CA GLY A 15 2.84 -4.01 6.41
C GLY A 15 3.48 -4.14 7.78
N ALA A 16 4.13 -5.27 8.02
CA ALA A 16 4.84 -5.57 9.25
C ALA A 16 6.30 -5.93 8.96
N CYS A 17 7.21 -5.60 9.88
CA CYS A 17 8.63 -5.96 9.77
C CYS A 17 9.22 -6.27 11.15
N SER A 18 10.04 -7.31 11.23
CA SER A 18 10.76 -7.72 12.44
C SER A 18 12.22 -7.32 12.28
N GLY A 19 12.59 -6.20 12.89
CA GLY A 19 13.83 -5.49 12.59
C GLY A 19 13.69 -4.57 11.37
N ASN A 20 14.54 -3.55 11.27
CA ASN A 20 14.48 -2.55 10.19
C ASN A 20 15.90 -2.18 9.71
N PRO A 21 16.49 -2.92 8.75
CA PRO A 21 15.87 -3.97 7.94
C PRO A 21 15.77 -5.35 8.64
N GLY A 22 14.84 -6.19 8.16
CA GLY A 22 14.66 -7.57 8.63
C GLY A 22 13.57 -8.31 7.84
N PRO A 23 13.16 -9.51 8.28
CA PRO A 23 12.00 -10.21 7.71
C PRO A 23 10.75 -9.35 7.77
N GLY A 24 10.05 -9.23 6.65
CA GLY A 24 8.85 -8.42 6.51
C GLY A 24 7.70 -9.19 5.88
N GLY A 25 6.49 -8.74 6.16
CA GLY A 25 5.25 -9.23 5.58
C GLY A 25 4.33 -8.08 5.20
N TRP A 26 3.53 -8.30 4.17
CA TRP A 26 2.54 -7.34 3.67
C TRP A 26 1.22 -8.06 3.46
N ALA A 27 0.12 -7.33 3.57
CA ALA A 27 -1.21 -7.87 3.30
C ALA A 27 -2.16 -6.82 2.74
N ALA A 28 -3.10 -7.27 1.93
CA ALA A 28 -4.23 -6.47 1.49
C ALA A 28 -5.54 -7.27 1.53
N VAL A 29 -6.61 -6.60 1.94
CA VAL A 29 -7.98 -7.12 1.87
C VAL A 29 -8.76 -6.26 0.88
N LEU A 30 -9.35 -6.91 -0.12
CA LEU A 30 -10.17 -6.26 -1.15
C LEU A 30 -11.64 -6.64 -0.95
N LYS A 31 -12.53 -5.65 -1.02
CA LYS A 31 -13.98 -5.83 -0.88
C LYS A 31 -14.73 -5.22 -2.06
N TYR A 32 -15.64 -6.00 -2.63
CA TYR A 32 -16.50 -5.55 -3.74
C TYR A 32 -17.84 -6.31 -3.75
N LYS A 33 -18.96 -5.58 -3.62
CA LYS A 33 -20.33 -6.13 -3.66
C LYS A 33 -20.51 -7.36 -2.75
N GLY A 34 -20.06 -7.26 -1.50
CA GLY A 34 -20.13 -8.35 -0.51
C GLY A 34 -19.11 -9.48 -0.71
N ASN A 35 -18.34 -9.48 -1.81
CA ASN A 35 -17.22 -10.41 -1.98
C ASN A 35 -15.98 -9.85 -1.30
N ARG A 36 -15.18 -10.76 -0.75
CA ARG A 36 -13.96 -10.45 -0.01
C ARG A 36 -12.80 -11.31 -0.53
N LYS A 37 -11.64 -10.69 -0.73
CA LYS A 37 -10.41 -11.36 -1.14
C LYS A 37 -9.26 -10.90 -0.26
N GLU A 38 -8.55 -11.83 0.34
CA GLU A 38 -7.33 -11.58 1.10
C GLU A 38 -6.12 -11.98 0.27
N ILE A 39 -5.07 -11.17 0.29
CA ILE A 39 -3.77 -11.49 -0.27
C ILE A 39 -2.67 -11.08 0.71
N SER A 40 -1.61 -11.86 0.80
CA SER A 40 -0.43 -11.54 1.61
C SER A 40 0.82 -12.19 1.04
N GLY A 41 1.96 -11.64 1.42
CA GLY A 41 3.28 -12.14 1.05
C GLY A 41 4.33 -11.64 2.03
N GLY A 42 5.53 -12.20 1.95
CA GLY A 42 6.63 -11.78 2.82
C GLY A 42 7.97 -11.81 2.10
N ILE A 43 8.91 -11.04 2.64
CA ILE A 43 10.24 -10.80 2.08
C ILE A 43 11.26 -10.94 3.22
N LYS A 44 12.28 -11.77 3.03
CA LYS A 44 13.27 -12.11 4.06
C LYS A 44 14.08 -10.90 4.59
N ALA A 45 14.35 -9.92 3.74
CA ALA A 45 15.11 -8.72 4.11
C ALA A 45 14.49 -7.48 3.47
N THR A 46 13.79 -6.70 4.27
CA THR A 46 13.05 -5.50 3.85
C THR A 46 12.91 -4.53 5.03
N THR A 47 12.13 -3.47 4.85
CA THR A 47 11.77 -2.49 5.89
C THR A 47 10.26 -2.40 6.05
N ASN A 48 9.79 -1.82 7.16
CA ASN A 48 8.36 -1.61 7.38
C ASN A 48 7.72 -0.76 6.26
N ASN A 49 8.34 0.38 5.95
CA ASN A 49 7.86 1.26 4.88
C ASN A 49 7.74 0.54 3.54
N ARG A 50 8.70 -0.34 3.19
CA ARG A 50 8.61 -1.12 1.94
C ARG A 50 7.43 -2.09 1.97
N MET A 51 7.13 -2.71 3.12
CA MET A 51 5.99 -3.63 3.23
C MET A 51 4.65 -2.89 3.15
N GLU A 52 4.54 -1.72 3.78
CA GLU A 52 3.36 -0.86 3.65
C GLU A 52 3.11 -0.46 2.19
N LEU A 53 4.17 -0.05 1.47
CA LEU A 53 4.05 0.28 0.04
C LEU A 53 3.71 -0.95 -0.81
N GLN A 54 4.35 -2.10 -0.54
CA GLN A 54 4.10 -3.35 -1.27
C GLN A 54 2.64 -3.80 -1.10
N ALA A 55 2.09 -3.70 0.10
CA ALA A 55 0.68 -4.03 0.38
C ALA A 55 -0.28 -3.24 -0.54
N ALA A 56 -0.05 -1.93 -0.67
CA ALA A 56 -0.84 -1.09 -1.56
C ALA A 56 -0.65 -1.43 -3.05
N ILE A 57 0.59 -1.72 -3.47
CA ILE A 57 0.88 -2.14 -4.85
C ILE A 57 0.11 -3.41 -5.19
N GLU A 58 0.22 -4.44 -4.36
CA GLU A 58 -0.36 -5.76 -4.61
C GLU A 58 -1.89 -5.72 -4.55
N GLY A 59 -2.46 -4.95 -3.60
CA GLY A 59 -3.89 -4.70 -3.53
C GLY A 59 -4.43 -4.06 -4.82
N LEU A 60 -3.78 -3.00 -5.30
CA LEU A 60 -4.17 -2.33 -6.54
C LEU A 60 -3.92 -3.19 -7.78
N ALA A 61 -2.80 -3.92 -7.84
CA ALA A 61 -2.42 -4.77 -8.96
C ALA A 61 -3.36 -5.97 -9.12
N ALA A 62 -3.98 -6.44 -8.03
CA ALA A 62 -4.97 -7.52 -8.07
C ALA A 62 -6.27 -7.13 -8.82
N LEU A 63 -6.49 -5.84 -9.10
CA LEU A 63 -7.63 -5.35 -9.87
C LEU A 63 -7.44 -5.59 -11.38
N LYS A 64 -8.35 -6.37 -11.95
CA LYS A 64 -8.31 -6.79 -13.36
C LYS A 64 -8.60 -5.66 -14.35
N GLU A 65 -9.23 -4.58 -13.92
CA GLU A 65 -9.65 -3.45 -14.75
C GLU A 65 -9.54 -2.12 -13.99
N SER A 66 -9.74 -1.00 -14.68
CA SER A 66 -9.75 0.33 -14.04
C SER A 66 -10.95 0.46 -13.11
N CYS A 67 -10.70 0.86 -11.86
CA CYS A 67 -11.70 0.96 -10.79
C CYS A 67 -11.59 2.33 -10.09
N GLN A 68 -12.66 2.70 -9.40
CA GLN A 68 -12.60 3.63 -8.29
C GLN A 68 -12.21 2.84 -7.03
N VAL A 69 -11.22 3.33 -6.29
CA VAL A 69 -10.66 2.61 -5.15
C VAL A 69 -10.69 3.50 -3.93
N ASN A 70 -11.30 3.03 -2.84
CA ASN A 70 -11.09 3.58 -1.51
C ASN A 70 -10.01 2.74 -0.83
N LEU A 71 -8.80 3.28 -0.71
CA LEU A 71 -7.68 2.58 -0.09
C LEU A 71 -7.46 3.09 1.34
N TYR A 72 -7.55 2.19 2.30
CA TYR A 72 -7.39 2.43 3.74
C TYR A 72 -6.05 1.88 4.22
N SER A 73 -5.26 2.71 4.89
CA SER A 73 -4.00 2.30 5.50
C SER A 73 -3.67 3.17 6.71
N ASP A 74 -3.02 2.59 7.71
CA ASP A 74 -2.41 3.28 8.84
C ASP A 74 -0.94 3.67 8.59
N SER A 75 -0.41 3.45 7.37
CA SER A 75 0.89 3.96 6.96
C SER A 75 0.84 5.47 6.78
N ALA A 76 1.59 6.21 7.61
CA ALA A 76 1.68 7.66 7.45
C ALA A 76 2.52 8.02 6.23
N TYR A 77 3.53 7.19 5.94
CA TYR A 77 4.43 7.35 4.81
C TYR A 77 3.68 7.25 3.47
N LEU A 78 2.88 6.21 3.29
CA LEU A 78 2.03 6.03 2.10
C LEU A 78 1.02 7.16 1.93
N ILE A 79 0.20 7.40 2.95
CA ILE A 79 -0.94 8.32 2.83
C ILE A 79 -0.47 9.77 2.66
N ASN A 80 0.56 10.20 3.41
CA ASN A 80 1.06 11.57 3.30
C ASN A 80 1.73 11.83 1.94
N ALA A 81 2.43 10.85 1.37
CA ALA A 81 3.07 11.02 0.08
C ALA A 81 2.08 11.39 -1.03
N PHE A 82 0.89 10.78 -1.01
CA PHE A 82 -0.20 11.11 -1.93
C PHE A 82 -0.96 12.38 -1.52
N LYS A 83 -1.37 12.51 -0.26
CA LYS A 83 -2.18 13.66 0.19
C LYS A 83 -1.44 14.99 0.15
N GLN A 84 -0.14 14.98 0.43
CA GLN A 84 0.69 16.19 0.49
C GLN A 84 1.49 16.44 -0.78
N GLY A 85 1.26 15.66 -1.85
CA GLY A 85 1.90 15.86 -3.15
C GLY A 85 3.42 15.64 -3.16
N TRP A 86 3.95 14.78 -2.29
CA TRP A 86 5.40 14.50 -2.24
C TRP A 86 5.89 13.90 -3.56
N LEU A 87 5.10 12.99 -4.14
CA LEU A 87 5.44 12.30 -5.39
C LEU A 87 5.58 13.26 -6.57
N ASP A 88 4.76 14.31 -6.64
CA ASP A 88 4.86 15.34 -7.68
C ASP A 88 6.15 16.14 -7.53
N ASN A 89 6.49 16.53 -6.30
CA ASN A 89 7.72 17.25 -6.01
C ASN A 89 8.96 16.38 -6.30
N TRP A 90 8.93 15.10 -5.94
CA TRP A 90 10.03 14.18 -6.24
C TRP A 90 10.18 13.96 -7.74
N GLN A 91 9.10 13.78 -8.51
CA GLN A 91 9.17 13.67 -9.97
C GLN A 91 9.78 14.92 -10.60
N ARG A 92 9.36 16.12 -10.17
CA ARG A 92 9.92 17.40 -10.68
C ARG A 92 11.40 17.58 -10.33
N ASN A 93 11.81 17.10 -9.16
CA ASN A 93 13.20 17.22 -8.69
C ASN A 93 14.10 16.04 -9.11
N GLY A 94 13.67 15.23 -10.09
CA GLY A 94 14.47 14.11 -10.61
C GLY A 94 14.68 12.99 -9.58
N TRP A 95 13.65 12.70 -8.78
CA TRP A 95 13.64 11.72 -7.69
C TRP A 95 14.69 11.96 -6.60
N LYS A 96 14.88 13.23 -6.24
CA LYS A 96 15.73 13.63 -5.12
C LYS A 96 14.91 14.26 -3.99
N ASN A 97 15.30 13.97 -2.76
CA ASN A 97 14.73 14.57 -1.56
C ASN A 97 15.30 15.98 -1.33
N ALA A 98 14.84 16.68 -0.27
CA ALA A 98 15.29 18.03 0.07
C ALA A 98 16.81 18.13 0.34
N LYS A 99 17.46 17.01 0.71
CA LYS A 99 18.91 16.91 0.91
C LYS A 99 19.67 16.55 -0.37
N LYS A 100 19.01 16.59 -1.54
CA LYS A 100 19.53 16.21 -2.87
C LYS A 100 19.97 14.74 -2.99
N GLN A 101 19.53 13.89 -2.07
CA GLN A 101 19.79 12.45 -2.12
C GLN A 101 18.66 11.74 -2.87
N PRO A 102 18.92 10.56 -3.48
CA PRO A 102 17.86 9.74 -4.06
C PRO A 102 16.72 9.49 -3.07
N VAL A 103 15.48 9.54 -3.54
CA VAL A 103 14.30 9.22 -2.74
C VAL A 103 14.31 7.74 -2.40
N GLU A 104 14.12 7.42 -1.13
CA GLU A 104 14.02 6.03 -0.67
C GLU A 104 12.78 5.35 -1.28
N ASN A 105 12.93 4.07 -1.60
CA ASN A 105 11.84 3.23 -2.16
C ASN A 105 11.27 3.77 -3.48
N GLN A 106 12.07 4.52 -4.24
CA GLN A 106 11.70 5.07 -5.54
C GLN A 106 11.11 4.01 -6.49
N ASP A 107 11.63 2.79 -6.45
CA ASP A 107 11.15 1.65 -7.23
C ASP A 107 9.67 1.30 -6.96
N LEU A 108 9.26 1.33 -5.68
CA LEU A 108 7.87 1.07 -5.28
C LEU A 108 6.97 2.28 -5.57
N TRP A 109 7.49 3.50 -5.37
CA TRP A 109 6.75 4.71 -5.69
C TRP A 109 6.43 4.85 -7.17
N GLN A 110 7.36 4.46 -8.05
CA GLN A 110 7.11 4.45 -9.49
C GLN A 110 6.00 3.46 -9.89
N GLN A 111 5.94 2.28 -9.26
CA GLN A 111 4.86 1.32 -9.46
C GLN A 111 3.51 1.86 -8.98
N LEU A 112 3.47 2.45 -7.78
CA LEU A 112 2.28 3.07 -7.24
C LEU A 112 1.78 4.22 -8.12
N LEU A 113 2.67 5.05 -8.66
CA LEU A 113 2.29 6.11 -9.60
C LEU A 113 1.66 5.55 -10.88
N SER A 114 2.16 4.44 -11.41
CA SER A 114 1.55 3.76 -12.56
C SER A 114 0.13 3.28 -12.23
N LEU A 115 -0.06 2.64 -11.07
CA LEU A 115 -1.36 2.17 -10.60
C LEU A 115 -2.32 3.33 -10.34
N ASN A 116 -1.84 4.44 -9.79
CA ASN A 116 -2.62 5.66 -9.56
C ASN A 116 -3.04 6.36 -10.85
N ARG A 117 -2.37 6.10 -11.99
CA ARG A 117 -2.84 6.53 -13.32
C ARG A 117 -3.91 5.60 -13.89
N LYS A 118 -3.84 4.30 -13.56
CA LYS A 118 -4.80 3.29 -14.01
C LYS A 118 -6.11 3.34 -13.25
N HIS A 119 -6.08 3.57 -11.94
CA HIS A 119 -7.24 3.60 -11.04
C HIS A 119 -7.51 5.02 -10.54
N GLN A 120 -8.76 5.30 -10.15
CA GLN A 120 -9.10 6.53 -9.43
C GLN A 120 -9.07 6.22 -7.93
N ILE A 121 -7.99 6.60 -7.25
CA ILE A 121 -7.73 6.18 -5.87
C ILE A 121 -8.00 7.32 -4.88
N SER A 122 -8.85 7.06 -3.91
CA SER A 122 -9.07 7.87 -2.72
C SER A 122 -8.30 7.26 -1.56
N TRP A 123 -7.35 8.02 -1.01
CA TRP A 123 -6.47 7.58 0.07
C TRP A 123 -7.03 7.95 1.44
N HIS A 124 -7.31 6.95 2.27
CA HIS A 124 -7.92 7.09 3.58
C HIS A 124 -6.93 6.69 4.67
N LYS A 125 -6.68 7.59 5.61
CA LYS A 125 -5.84 7.32 6.77
C LYS A 125 -6.69 6.66 7.84
N VAL A 126 -6.36 5.44 8.24
CA VAL A 126 -6.92 4.83 9.45
C VAL A 126 -5.93 4.98 10.61
N LYS A 127 -6.43 4.83 11.84
CA LYS A 127 -5.57 4.86 13.02
C LYS A 127 -4.97 3.48 13.20
N GLY A 128 -3.67 3.39 13.43
CA GLY A 128 -3.04 2.12 13.79
C GLY A 128 -3.67 1.59 15.09
N HIS A 129 -3.97 0.29 15.13
CA HIS A 129 -4.64 -0.39 16.25
C HIS A 129 -6.04 0.13 16.63
N SER A 130 -6.79 0.72 15.68
CA SER A 130 -8.21 1.01 15.90
C SER A 130 -9.11 -0.22 15.75
N ASP A 131 -10.37 -0.12 16.19
CA ASP A 131 -11.45 -1.10 16.00
C ASP A 131 -11.83 -1.37 14.52
N ASP A 132 -10.97 -1.01 13.55
CA ASP A 132 -11.17 -1.35 12.15
C ASP A 132 -10.78 -2.81 11.93
N GLU A 133 -11.80 -3.65 11.87
CA GLU A 133 -11.68 -5.10 11.70
C GLU A 133 -10.82 -5.49 10.50
N GLU A 134 -10.90 -4.74 9.39
CA GLU A 134 -10.17 -5.09 8.16
C GLU A 134 -8.71 -4.65 8.22
N ASN A 135 -8.40 -3.53 8.89
CA ASN A 135 -7.00 -3.14 9.15
C ASN A 135 -6.34 -4.15 10.10
N ASN A 136 -7.02 -4.53 11.18
CA ASN A 136 -6.52 -5.56 12.11
C ASN A 136 -6.34 -6.91 11.42
N ARG A 137 -7.19 -7.23 10.45
CA ARG A 137 -7.05 -8.42 9.64
C ARG A 137 -5.83 -8.34 8.71
N CYS A 138 -5.53 -7.18 8.14
CA CYS A 138 -4.29 -6.98 7.37
C CYS A 138 -3.05 -7.15 8.25
N ASP A 139 -3.01 -6.54 9.44
CA ASP A 139 -1.90 -6.70 10.42
C ASP A 139 -1.63 -8.18 10.72
N ALA A 140 -2.69 -8.95 11.04
CA ALA A 140 -2.57 -10.38 11.32
C ALA A 140 -2.03 -11.17 10.12
N LEU A 141 -2.51 -10.87 8.91
CA LEU A 141 -2.04 -11.52 7.68
C LEU A 141 -0.58 -11.17 7.36
N ALA A 142 -0.18 -9.92 7.57
CA ALA A 142 1.18 -9.45 7.35
C ALA A 142 2.15 -10.12 8.33
N LYS A 143 1.81 -10.18 9.63
CA LYS A 143 2.58 -10.90 10.65
C LYS A 143 2.71 -12.39 10.35
N ALA A 144 1.62 -13.06 9.99
CA ALA A 144 1.67 -14.47 9.61
C ALA A 144 2.52 -14.72 8.35
N ALA A 145 2.56 -13.79 7.40
CA ALA A 145 3.42 -13.89 6.22
C ALA A 145 4.90 -13.68 6.56
N LEU A 146 5.19 -12.77 7.48
CA LEU A 146 6.52 -12.50 8.01
C LEU A 146 7.09 -13.68 8.80
N GLU A 147 6.26 -14.33 9.63
CA GLU A 147 6.68 -15.47 10.48
C GLU A 147 7.29 -16.62 9.68
N LYS A 148 6.88 -16.80 8.42
CA LYS A 148 7.46 -17.78 7.48
C LYS A 148 8.96 -17.55 7.20
N TYR A 149 9.49 -16.39 7.59
CA TYR A 149 10.88 -15.99 7.40
C TYR A 149 11.64 -15.78 8.71
N LEU A 150 10.98 -15.97 9.87
CA LEU A 150 11.59 -16.03 11.18
C LEU A 150 11.98 -17.49 11.47
N ASN A 151 13.15 -17.90 10.97
CA ASN A 151 13.77 -19.17 11.34
C ASN A 151 14.66 -19.00 12.57
#